data_AF-A0A821KI01-F1
#
_entry.id   AF-A0A821KI01-F1
#
_cell.length_a   1.000
_cell.length_b   1.000
_cell.length_c   1.000
_cell.angle_alpha   90.00
_cell.angle_beta   90.00
_cell.angle_gamma   90.00
#
_symmetry.space_group_name_H-M   'P 1'
#
loop_
_entity.id
_entity.type
_entity.pdbx_description
1 polymer ?
#
loop_
_entity_poly.entity_id
_entity_poly.type
_entity_poly.pdbx_seq_one_letter_code
_entity_poly.pdbx_strand_id
1 'polypeptide(L)'
;MDTINYYPSDTTISGLLFSNYTSEEIRRLSVKELTSSSAIDRLGAPVSGGPYDLALGPFDKNARCFTCGQGFVACPGHLGHISLVLPVYNPVFFRNLVN
;
A
#
# COMPACT_ATOMS: atom_id res chain seq x y z
N MET A 1 8.34 -35.09 2.83
CA MET A 1 7.32 -34.63 1.87
C MET A 1 7.18 -33.14 2.10
N ASP A 2 8.16 -32.39 1.63
CA ASP A 2 8.15 -30.93 1.66
C ASP A 2 8.17 -30.48 0.21
N THR A 3 7.05 -29.95 -0.26
CA THR A 3 6.95 -29.32 -1.57
C THR A 3 7.85 -28.09 -1.56
N ILE A 4 9.06 -28.24 -2.12
CA ILE A 4 9.92 -27.12 -2.46
C ILE A 4 9.12 -26.24 -3.42
N ASN A 5 8.75 -25.04 -2.96
CA ASN A 5 8.14 -24.02 -3.79
C ASN A 5 9.09 -23.72 -4.96
N TYR A 6 8.67 -24.09 -6.16
CA TYR A 6 9.36 -23.78 -7.41
C TYR A 6 9.27 -22.27 -7.65
N TYR A 7 10.33 -21.54 -7.31
CA TYR A 7 10.53 -20.17 -7.78
C TYR A 7 11.34 -20.24 -9.08
N PRO A 8 10.81 -19.76 -10.23
CA PRO A 8 11.59 -19.70 -11.46
C PRO A 8 12.76 -18.73 -11.25
N SER A 9 13.95 -19.31 -11.07
CA SER A 9 15.23 -18.64 -11.16
C SER A 9 15.41 -18.13 -12.60
N ASP A 10 15.74 -16.86 -12.74
CA ASP A 10 16.04 -16.14 -14.01
C ASP A 10 14.86 -15.46 -14.73
N THR A 11 13.95 -14.84 -13.98
CA THR A 11 13.09 -13.80 -14.58
C THR A 11 13.87 -12.48 -14.64
N THR A 12 14.29 -12.06 -15.83
CA THR A 12 14.89 -10.73 -16.06
C THR A 12 13.82 -9.74 -16.49
N ILE A 13 13.98 -8.47 -16.11
CA ILE A 13 13.05 -7.39 -16.49
C ILE A 13 13.23 -7.12 -17.99
N SER A 14 12.18 -7.40 -18.78
CA SER A 14 12.19 -7.23 -20.24
C SER A 14 11.78 -5.83 -20.71
N GLY A 15 11.07 -5.08 -19.87
CA GLY A 15 10.58 -3.74 -20.19
C GLY A 15 9.65 -3.19 -19.11
N LEU A 16 9.24 -1.93 -19.28
CA LEU A 16 8.33 -1.23 -18.38
C LEU A 16 7.12 -0.72 -19.16
N LEU A 17 5.93 -0.95 -18.62
CA LEU A 17 4.68 -0.38 -19.11
C LEU A 17 4.17 0.63 -18.09
N PHE A 18 3.86 1.84 -18.57
CA PHE A 18 3.28 2.89 -17.75
C PHE A 18 1.78 2.98 -18.04
N SER A 19 0.97 2.92 -16.99
CA SER A 19 -0.48 3.07 -17.07
C SER A 19 -1.03 3.60 -15.76
N ASN A 20 -2.29 4.02 -15.76
CA ASN A 20 -2.99 4.47 -14.57
C ASN A 20 -3.75 3.30 -13.94
N TYR A 21 -3.78 3.24 -12.61
CA TYR A 21 -4.64 2.29 -11.92
C TYR A 21 -6.12 2.69 -12.02
N THR A 22 -6.96 1.69 -12.26
CA THR A 22 -8.40 1.78 -12.06
C THR A 22 -8.75 1.71 -10.57
N SER A 23 -9.93 2.19 -10.18
CA SER A 23 -10.39 2.09 -8.79
C SER A 23 -10.51 0.64 -8.31
N GLU A 24 -10.79 -0.30 -9.21
CA GLU A 24 -10.84 -1.74 -8.89
C GLU A 24 -9.46 -2.31 -8.61
N GLU A 25 -8.45 -1.97 -9.43
CA GLU A 25 -7.07 -2.39 -9.18
C GLU A 25 -6.53 -1.83 -7.88
N ILE A 26 -6.79 -0.55 -7.58
CA ILE A 26 -6.41 0.06 -6.29
C ILE A 26 -7.01 -0.74 -5.13
N ARG A 27 -8.29 -1.09 -5.19
CA ARG A 27 -8.95 -1.87 -4.13
C ARG A 27 -8.38 -3.28 -3.99
N ARG A 28 -8.06 -3.95 -5.11
CA ARG A 28 -7.45 -5.30 -5.10
C ARG A 28 -6.04 -5.31 -4.54
N LEU A 29 -5.25 -4.29 -4.85
CA LEU A 29 -3.89 -4.14 -4.32
C LEU A 29 -3.89 -3.67 -2.86
N SER A 30 -4.97 -3.02 -2.43
CA SER A 30 -5.05 -2.46 -1.09
C SER A 30 -5.38 -3.51 -0.04
N VAL A 31 -4.64 -3.46 1.08
CA VAL A 31 -4.90 -4.31 2.24
C VAL A 31 -5.85 -3.66 3.23
N LYS A 32 -6.06 -2.35 3.14
CA LYS A 32 -6.86 -1.58 4.09
C LYS A 32 -7.31 -0.22 3.53
N GLU A 33 -8.54 0.16 3.85
CA GLU A 33 -9.05 1.52 3.67
C GLU A 33 -8.63 2.42 4.85
N LEU A 34 -8.09 3.60 4.55
CA LEU A 34 -7.74 4.61 5.54
C LEU A 34 -8.91 5.55 5.78
N THR A 35 -9.40 5.55 7.01
CA THR A 35 -10.61 6.28 7.44
C THR A 35 -10.31 7.37 8.46
N SER A 36 -9.06 7.48 8.93
CA SER A 36 -8.62 8.45 9.93
C SER A 36 -7.47 9.29 9.39
N SER A 37 -7.53 10.60 9.61
CA SER A 37 -6.41 11.51 9.34
C SER A 37 -5.37 11.51 10.45
N SER A 38 -5.69 10.94 11.62
CA SER A 38 -4.77 10.89 12.76
C SER A 38 -3.74 9.79 12.56
N ALA A 39 -2.47 10.16 12.69
CA ALA A 39 -1.32 9.27 12.52
C ALA A 39 -1.03 8.41 13.76
N ILE A 40 -0.84 9.09 14.89
CA ILE A 40 -0.39 8.54 16.16
C ILE A 40 -1.34 9.03 17.26
N ASP A 41 -1.68 8.16 18.20
CA ASP A 41 -2.53 8.50 19.34
C ASP A 41 -1.75 9.21 20.46
N ARG A 42 -2.44 9.55 21.55
CA ARG A 42 -1.81 10.25 22.69
C ARG A 42 -0.80 9.40 23.46
N LEU A 43 -0.79 8.08 23.25
CA LEU A 43 0.12 7.13 23.88
C LEU A 43 1.34 6.82 23.00
N GLY A 44 1.41 7.41 21.80
CA GLY A 44 2.50 7.19 20.85
C GLY A 44 2.29 5.97 19.94
N ALA A 45 1.12 5.34 19.97
CA ALA A 45 0.81 4.19 19.13
C ALA A 45 0.14 4.60 17.81
N PRO A 46 0.35 3.88 16.69
CA PRO A 46 -0.38 4.10 15.46
C PRO A 46 -1.89 4.00 15.62
N VAL A 47 -2.59 4.96 15.05
CA VAL A 47 -4.05 4.94 15.00
C VAL A 47 -4.50 3.94 13.93
N SER A 48 -5.43 3.06 14.27
CA SER A 48 -6.00 2.16 13.27
C SER A 48 -6.82 2.92 12.22
N GLY A 49 -6.62 2.61 10.95
CA GLY A 49 -7.17 3.36 9.82
C GLY A 49 -6.48 4.70 9.56
N GLY A 50 -5.40 4.99 10.29
CA GLY A 50 -4.54 6.15 10.06
C GLY A 50 -3.37 5.85 9.10
N PRO A 51 -2.62 6.87 8.68
CA PRO A 51 -1.52 6.73 7.72
C PRO A 51 -0.36 5.84 8.19
N TYR A 52 -0.20 5.59 9.50
CA TYR A 52 0.82 4.69 10.07
C TYR A 52 0.26 3.35 10.56
N ASP A 53 -0.96 2.98 10.13
CA ASP A 53 -1.56 1.70 10.52
C ASP A 53 -0.61 0.53 10.20
N LEU A 54 -0.40 -0.36 11.18
CA LEU A 54 0.53 -1.48 11.08
C LEU A 54 0.16 -2.49 9.98
N ALA A 55 -1.07 -2.47 9.44
CA ALA A 55 -1.43 -3.22 8.25
C ALA A 55 -0.65 -2.74 7.00
N LEU A 56 -0.27 -1.46 6.93
CA LEU A 56 0.51 -0.91 5.82
C LEU A 56 2.02 -1.17 5.97
N GLY A 57 2.44 -1.56 7.17
CA GLY A 57 3.83 -1.84 7.53
C GLY A 57 4.26 -1.10 8.80
N PRO A 58 5.24 -1.62 9.54
CA PRO A 58 5.76 -0.97 10.73
C PRO A 58 6.71 0.17 10.36
N PHE A 59 6.61 1.30 11.06
CA PHE A 59 7.63 2.38 11.02
C PHE A 59 8.62 2.29 12.22
N ASP A 60 8.24 1.56 13.27
CA ASP A 60 9.11 1.25 14.43
C ASP A 60 9.78 -0.11 14.22
N LYS A 61 11.09 -0.18 14.49
CA LYS A 61 11.90 -1.41 14.48
C LYS A 61 11.37 -2.51 15.40
N ASN A 62 10.65 -2.16 16.46
CA ASN A 62 10.08 -3.11 17.42
C ASN A 62 8.68 -3.60 17.03
N ALA A 63 8.04 -2.96 16.05
CA ALA A 63 6.71 -3.33 15.59
C ALA A 63 6.76 -4.38 14.46
N ARG A 64 5.63 -5.07 14.27
CA ARG A 64 5.44 -6.04 13.19
C ARG A 64 4.27 -5.63 12.32
N CYS A 65 4.40 -5.89 11.02
CA CYS A 65 3.34 -5.69 10.05
C CYS A 65 2.15 -6.60 10.36
N PHE A 66 0.93 -6.07 10.35
CA PHE A 66 -0.28 -6.86 10.56
C PHE A 66 -0.71 -7.66 9.33
N THR A 67 -0.18 -7.34 8.15
CA THR A 67 -0.46 -8.07 6.90
C THR A 67 0.51 -9.22 6.68
N CYS A 68 1.82 -8.98 6.74
CA CYS A 68 2.82 -10.03 6.46
C CYS A 68 3.55 -10.58 7.69
N GLY A 69 3.34 -10.03 8.88
CA GLY A 69 3.98 -10.47 10.13
C GLY A 69 5.48 -10.11 10.26
N GLN A 70 6.06 -9.49 9.23
CA GLN A 70 7.48 -9.11 9.19
C GLN A 70 7.75 -7.84 9.99
N GLY A 71 8.98 -7.70 10.48
CA GLY A 71 9.46 -6.47 11.14
C GLY A 71 9.89 -5.39 10.15
N PHE A 72 10.30 -4.23 10.65
CA PHE A 72 10.69 -3.03 9.88
C PHE A 72 11.64 -3.29 8.71
N VAL A 73 12.68 -4.11 8.91
CA VAL A 73 13.71 -4.34 7.88
C VAL A 73 13.22 -5.28 6.76
N ALA A 74 12.36 -6.24 7.09
CA ALA A 74 11.96 -7.30 6.16
C ALA A 74 10.59 -7.05 5.50
N CYS A 75 9.83 -6.07 5.97
CA CYS A 75 8.54 -5.73 5.40
C CYS A 75 8.74 -4.92 4.10
N PRO A 76 8.17 -5.35 2.96
CA PRO A 76 8.24 -4.59 1.71
C PRO A 76 7.30 -3.37 1.69
N GLY A 77 6.42 -3.23 2.68
CA GLY A 77 5.31 -2.29 2.69
C GLY A 77 4.07 -2.84 1.97
N HIS A 78 2.90 -2.35 2.37
CA HIS A 78 1.62 -2.73 1.79
C HIS A 78 0.78 -1.50 1.46
N LEU A 79 0.05 -1.57 0.34
CA LEU A 79 -0.74 -0.44 -0.13
C LEU A 79 -2.05 -0.31 0.65
N GLY A 80 -2.35 0.91 1.07
CA GLY A 80 -3.67 1.33 1.54
C GLY A 80 -4.42 2.06 0.43
N HIS A 81 -5.70 2.36 0.66
CA HIS A 81 -6.46 3.28 -0.18
C HIS A 81 -7.33 4.21 0.65
N ILE A 82 -7.70 5.36 0.07
CA ILE A 82 -8.66 6.29 0.62
C ILE A 82 -9.81 6.39 -0.36
N SER A 83 -11.03 6.10 0.07
CA SER A 83 -12.22 6.34 -0.74
C SER A 83 -12.61 7.80 -0.65
N LEU A 84 -12.63 8.48 -1.79
CA LEU A 84 -13.16 9.83 -1.88
C LEU A 84 -14.68 9.76 -2.05
N VAL A 85 -15.38 10.63 -1.34
CA VAL A 85 -16.85 10.73 -1.42
C VAL A 85 -17.33 11.19 -2.80
N LEU A 86 -16.48 11.90 -3.55
CA LEU A 86 -16.74 12.39 -4.89
C LEU A 86 -15.48 12.25 -5.75
N PRO A 87 -15.63 12.05 -7.07
CA PRO A 87 -14.49 12.04 -7.98
C PRO A 87 -13.82 13.41 -8.00
N VAL A 88 -12.48 13.40 -8.05
CA VAL A 88 -11.66 14.61 -8.16
C VAL A 88 -10.72 14.43 -9.35
N TYR A 89 -10.52 15.51 -10.12
CA TYR A 89 -9.55 15.48 -11.20
C TYR A 89 -8.14 15.36 -10.64
N ASN A 90 -7.34 14.44 -11.18
CA ASN A 90 -5.92 14.38 -10.86
C ASN A 90 -5.20 15.58 -11.52
N PRO A 91 -4.55 16.46 -10.74
CA PRO A 91 -3.86 17.65 -11.25
C PRO A 91 -2.86 17.38 -12.37
N VAL A 92 -2.23 16.20 -12.37
CA VAL A 92 -1.25 15.80 -13.39
C VAL A 92 -1.90 15.72 -14.79
N PHE A 93 -3.19 15.42 -14.88
CA PHE A 93 -3.91 15.30 -16.16
C PHE A 93 -4.63 16.57 -16.59
N PHE A 94 -4.56 17.68 -15.85
CA PHE A 94 -5.32 18.89 -16.19
C PHE A 94 -5.03 19.38 -17.61
N ARG A 95 -3.77 19.34 -18.05
CA ARG A 95 -3.39 19.72 -19.42
C ARG A 95 -4.02 18.81 -20.49
N ASN A 96 -4.26 17.55 -20.17
CA ASN A 96 -4.90 16.59 -21.08
C ASN A 96 -6.43 16.70 -21.09
N LEU A 97 -7.03 17.35 -20.09
CA LEU A 97 -8.47 17.49 -19.95
C LEU A 97 -9.03 18.77 -20.57
N VAL A 98 -8.19 19.80 -20.72
CA VAL A 98 -8.58 21.15 -21.16
C VAL A 98 -8.31 21.39 -22.66
N ASN A 99 -7.64 20.46 -23.34
CA ASN A 99 -7.42 20.48 -24.78
C ASN A 99 -8.32 19.47 -25.49
#